data_AF-A0A382VFP6-F1
#
_entry.id   AF-A0A382VFP6-F1
#
_cell.length_a   1.000
_cell.length_b   1.000
_cell.length_c   1.000
_cell.angle_alpha   90.00
_cell.angle_beta   90.00
_cell.angle_gamma   90.00
#
_symmetry.space_group_name_H-M   'P 1'
#
loop_
_entity.id
_entity.type
_entity.pdbx_description
1 polymer ?
#
loop_
_entity_poly.entity_id
_entity_poly.type
_entity_poly.pdbx_seq_one_letter_code
_entity_poly.pdbx_strand_id
1 'polypeptide(L)'
;VNQRFRVEAPFPPAGDQPSAIAELAAGIQGGERFQTLLGITGSGKSATLAWVIEQVQRPTLVIAPNKSLAAQLANEFRVFFPSNRVEYFVSYYDYYQPEAYVPSSDTFIEKDSSVNDEIDRLRHSATAALLTRRDTIVGASVSCIYGL
;
A
#
# COMPACT_ATOMS: atom_id res chain seq x y z
N VAL A 1 15.14 0.40 18.22
CA VAL A 1 13.99 0.83 19.05
C VAL A 1 12.72 0.51 18.26
N ASN A 2 11.82 -0.30 18.82
CA ASN A 2 10.64 -0.82 18.11
C ASN A 2 9.55 0.28 18.09
N GLN A 3 9.51 1.10 17.03
CA GLN A 3 8.52 2.17 16.90
C GLN A 3 7.13 1.56 16.69
N ARG A 4 6.11 2.16 17.29
CA ARG A 4 4.70 1.72 17.21
C ARG A 4 3.94 2.60 16.23
N PHE A 5 2.98 2.03 15.53
CA PHE A 5 2.03 2.83 14.74
C PHE A 5 1.26 3.77 15.64
N ARG A 6 1.11 5.03 15.21
CA ARG A 6 0.33 6.06 15.89
C ARG A 6 -0.43 6.89 14.88
N VAL A 7 -1.76 6.88 14.96
CA VAL A 7 -2.61 7.72 14.12
C VAL A 7 -2.64 9.13 14.68
N GLU A 8 -2.47 10.11 13.80
CA GLU A 8 -2.77 11.51 14.05
C GLU A 8 -3.93 11.91 13.14
N ALA A 9 -5.09 12.18 13.75
CA ALA A 9 -6.28 12.65 13.06
C ALA A 9 -6.95 13.75 13.90
N PRO A 10 -7.47 14.82 13.28
CA PRO A 10 -8.16 15.90 14.01
C PRO A 10 -9.57 15.50 14.48
N PHE A 11 -10.01 14.28 14.18
CA PHE A 11 -11.33 13.75 14.50
C PHE A 11 -11.21 12.31 15.02
N PRO A 12 -12.08 11.89 15.96
CA PRO A 12 -12.19 10.49 16.36
C PRO A 12 -13.00 9.66 15.34
N PRO A 13 -12.96 8.32 15.43
CA PRO A 13 -13.89 7.47 14.71
C PRO A 13 -15.36 7.84 15.01
N ALA A 14 -16.21 7.83 13.99
CA ALA A 14 -17.62 8.20 14.10
C ALA A 14 -18.55 7.26 13.31
N GLY A 15 -19.85 7.31 13.61
CA GLY A 15 -20.85 6.44 12.97
C GLY A 15 -20.54 4.96 13.23
N ASP A 16 -20.50 4.16 12.17
CA ASP A 16 -20.23 2.71 12.24
C ASP A 16 -18.73 2.37 12.34
N GLN A 17 -17.84 3.36 12.21
CA GLN A 17 -16.39 3.14 12.23
C GLN A 17 -15.90 2.46 13.52
N PRO A 18 -16.33 2.83 14.74
CA PRO A 18 -15.88 2.16 15.96
C PRO A 18 -16.14 0.65 15.98
N SER A 19 -17.32 0.20 15.51
CA SER A 19 -17.65 -1.24 15.44
C SER A 19 -16.79 -1.93 14.39
N ALA A 20 -16.69 -1.34 13.19
CA ALA A 20 -15.89 -1.90 12.10
C ALA A 20 -14.41 -2.05 12.49
N ILE A 21 -13.84 -1.06 13.20
CA ILE A 21 -12.45 -1.11 13.70
C ILE A 21 -12.30 -2.25 14.70
N ALA A 22 -13.20 -2.36 15.67
CA ALA A 22 -13.15 -3.38 16.71
C ALA A 22 -13.25 -4.80 16.13
N GLU A 23 -14.20 -5.03 15.22
CA GLU A 23 -14.42 -6.30 14.54
C GLU A 23 -13.20 -6.71 13.70
N LEU A 24 -12.69 -5.80 12.86
CA LEU A 24 -11.53 -6.08 12.02
C LEU A 24 -10.26 -6.37 12.83
N ALA A 25 -10.02 -5.57 13.87
CA ALA A 25 -8.86 -5.77 14.74
C ALA A 25 -8.96 -7.09 15.51
N ALA A 26 -10.15 -7.44 16.02
CA ALA A 26 -10.38 -8.70 16.70
C ALA A 26 -10.17 -9.90 15.76
N GLY A 27 -10.70 -9.85 14.53
CA GLY A 27 -10.47 -10.92 13.55
C GLY A 27 -8.99 -11.10 13.22
N ILE A 28 -8.23 -10.00 13.05
CA ILE A 28 -6.79 -10.06 12.79
C ILE A 28 -6.04 -10.71 13.95
N GLN A 29 -6.39 -10.34 15.19
CA GLN A 29 -5.77 -10.89 16.41
C GLN A 29 -6.19 -12.33 16.68
N GLY A 30 -7.42 -12.71 16.29
CA GLY A 30 -7.96 -14.07 16.35
C GLY A 30 -7.40 -15.01 15.27
N GLY A 31 -6.59 -14.49 14.34
CA GLY A 31 -5.96 -15.29 13.28
C GLY A 31 -6.83 -15.50 12.04
N GLU A 32 -7.92 -14.73 11.89
CA GLU A 32 -8.72 -14.75 10.67
C GLU A 32 -7.90 -14.25 9.49
N ARG A 33 -7.77 -15.12 8.47
CA ARG A 33 -6.94 -14.83 7.30
C ARG A 33 -7.61 -13.86 6.31
N PHE A 34 -8.93 -13.88 6.22
CA PHE A 34 -9.70 -13.12 5.24
C PHE A 34 -10.85 -12.39 5.93
N GLN A 35 -10.91 -11.08 5.74
CA GLN A 35 -11.96 -10.23 6.26
C GLN A 35 -12.31 -9.18 5.20
N THR A 36 -13.56 -8.71 5.20
CA THR A 36 -14.06 -7.74 4.22
C THR A 36 -14.70 -6.55 4.93
N LEU A 37 -14.16 -5.35 4.70
CA LEU A 37 -14.81 -4.11 5.11
C LEU A 37 -15.80 -3.65 4.03
N LEU A 38 -17.10 -3.89 4.26
CA LEU A 38 -18.15 -3.41 3.36
C LEU A 38 -18.47 -1.94 3.66
N GLY A 39 -17.73 -1.02 3.04
CA GLY A 39 -17.91 0.42 3.24
C GLY A 39 -18.43 1.15 1.99
N ILE A 40 -19.46 1.98 2.16
CA ILE A 40 -19.96 2.88 1.10
C ILE A 40 -18.93 3.95 0.73
N THR A 41 -19.05 4.56 -0.45
CA THR A 41 -18.19 5.70 -0.84
C THR A 41 -18.41 6.87 0.13
N GLY A 42 -17.32 7.51 0.57
CA GLY A 42 -17.37 8.62 1.52
C GLY A 42 -17.40 8.23 3.01
N SER A 43 -17.49 6.93 3.36
CA SER A 43 -17.55 6.50 4.77
C SER A 43 -16.22 6.58 5.55
N GLY A 44 -15.15 7.09 4.95
CA GLY A 44 -13.84 7.17 5.59
C GLY A 44 -13.13 5.81 5.73
N LYS A 45 -13.13 4.99 4.67
CA LYS A 45 -12.49 3.66 4.66
C LYS A 45 -10.99 3.72 5.00
N SER A 46 -10.25 4.69 4.45
CA SER A 46 -8.81 4.84 4.75
C SER A 46 -8.55 5.15 6.22
N ALA A 47 -9.36 6.02 6.84
CA ALA A 47 -9.27 6.32 8.26
C ALA A 47 -9.61 5.08 9.11
N THR A 48 -10.68 4.36 8.76
CA THR A 48 -11.06 3.09 9.39
C THR A 48 -9.87 2.11 9.40
N LEU A 49 -9.23 1.91 8.25
CA LEU A 49 -8.05 1.04 8.14
C LEU A 49 -6.83 1.59 8.90
N ALA A 50 -6.62 2.90 8.96
CA ALA A 50 -5.54 3.50 9.74
C ALA A 50 -5.69 3.16 11.24
N TRP A 51 -6.89 3.33 11.81
CA TRP A 51 -7.13 2.93 13.20
C TRP A 51 -7.01 1.42 13.42
N VAL A 52 -7.41 0.58 12.45
CA VAL A 52 -7.16 -0.87 12.51
C VAL A 52 -5.66 -1.17 12.55
N ILE A 53 -4.86 -0.54 11.69
CA ILE A 53 -3.39 -0.71 11.65
C ILE A 53 -2.75 -0.31 12.98
N GLU A 54 -3.18 0.82 13.57
CA GLU A 54 -2.75 1.26 14.90
C GLU A 54 -3.17 0.27 16.00
N GLN A 55 -4.36 -0.32 15.94
CA GLN A 55 -4.78 -1.28 16.96
C GLN A 55 -4.01 -2.60 16.88
N VAL A 56 -3.71 -3.08 15.67
CA VAL A 56 -3.07 -4.40 15.46
C VAL A 56 -1.55 -4.35 15.46
N GLN A 57 -0.94 -3.19 15.22
CA GLN A 57 0.52 -2.96 15.28
C GLN A 57 1.32 -3.90 14.36
N ARG A 58 0.88 -4.08 13.11
CA ARG A 58 1.52 -4.96 12.12
C ARG A 58 1.98 -4.17 10.88
N PRO A 59 3.18 -4.43 10.33
CA PRO A 59 3.56 -3.90 9.02
C PRO A 59 2.48 -4.23 8.00
N THR A 60 2.10 -3.27 7.17
CA THR A 60 0.91 -3.37 6.31
C THR A 60 1.24 -3.07 4.86
N LEU A 61 0.83 -3.95 3.96
CA LEU A 61 0.87 -3.76 2.51
C LEU A 61 -0.54 -3.38 2.03
N VAL A 62 -0.66 -2.23 1.39
CA VAL A 62 -1.91 -1.73 0.78
C VAL A 62 -1.76 -1.85 -0.73
N ILE A 63 -2.50 -2.77 -1.35
CA ILE A 63 -2.44 -3.02 -2.79
C ILE A 63 -3.57 -2.27 -3.49
N ALA A 64 -3.23 -1.47 -4.49
CA ALA A 64 -4.18 -0.75 -5.33
C ALA A 64 -4.05 -1.19 -6.81
N PRO A 65 -5.14 -1.11 -7.60
CA PRO A 65 -5.17 -1.59 -8.98
C PRO A 65 -4.41 -0.70 -9.96
N ASN A 66 -4.05 0.53 -9.58
CA ASN A 66 -3.33 1.47 -10.44
C ASN A 66 -2.39 2.39 -9.64
N LYS A 67 -1.44 3.03 -10.33
CA LYS A 67 -0.43 3.92 -9.72
C LYS A 67 -1.09 5.12 -9.02
N SER A 68 -2.11 5.73 -9.61
CA SER A 68 -2.78 6.91 -9.07
C SER A 68 -3.44 6.66 -7.71
N LEU A 69 -4.19 5.56 -7.57
CA LEU A 69 -4.82 5.20 -6.30
C LEU A 69 -3.79 4.73 -5.27
N ALA A 70 -2.74 4.02 -5.68
CA ALA A 70 -1.64 3.65 -4.78
C ALA A 70 -0.97 4.91 -4.18
N ALA A 71 -0.71 5.92 -5.00
CA ALA A 71 -0.14 7.19 -4.57
C ALA A 71 -1.08 7.96 -3.65
N GLN A 72 -2.38 8.03 -3.99
CA GLN A 72 -3.41 8.64 -3.15
C GLN A 72 -3.43 8.00 -1.76
N LEU A 73 -3.53 6.67 -1.70
CA LEU A 73 -3.59 5.94 -0.43
C LEU A 73 -2.30 6.12 0.38
N ALA A 74 -1.13 6.04 -0.25
CA ALA A 74 0.14 6.30 0.43
C ALA A 74 0.19 7.71 1.03
N ASN A 75 -0.33 8.73 0.32
CA ASN A 75 -0.39 10.09 0.84
C ASN A 75 -1.41 10.25 1.98
N GLU A 76 -2.59 9.64 1.87
CA GLU A 76 -3.56 9.61 2.96
C GLU A 76 -2.95 8.96 4.22
N PHE A 77 -2.26 7.84 4.07
CA PHE A 77 -1.58 7.18 5.18
C PHE A 77 -0.40 8.00 5.73
N ARG A 78 0.33 8.77 4.91
CA ARG A 78 1.35 9.72 5.42
C ARG A 78 0.74 10.80 6.31
N VAL A 79 -0.45 11.27 5.96
CA VAL A 79 -1.19 12.24 6.78
C VAL A 79 -1.64 11.60 8.10
N PHE A 80 -2.16 10.38 8.07
CA PHE A 80 -2.57 9.67 9.29
C PHE A 80 -1.39 9.21 10.15
N PHE A 81 -0.23 8.92 9.57
CA PHE A 81 0.92 8.36 10.28
C PHE A 81 2.19 9.21 10.09
N PRO A 82 2.18 10.49 10.51
CA PRO A 82 3.29 11.42 10.24
C PRO A 82 4.59 11.03 10.96
N SER A 83 4.51 10.20 12.02
CA SER A 83 5.65 9.71 12.78
C SER A 83 6.10 8.29 12.42
N ASN A 84 5.39 7.60 11.52
CA ASN A 84 5.74 6.25 11.07
C ASN A 84 6.21 6.24 9.61
N ARG A 85 6.62 5.06 9.14
CA ARG A 85 7.20 4.92 7.80
C ARG A 85 6.12 4.55 6.79
N VAL A 86 5.80 5.47 5.88
CA VAL A 86 4.84 5.23 4.79
C VAL A 86 5.53 5.34 3.44
N GLU A 87 5.62 4.19 2.79
CA GLU A 87 6.41 3.95 1.59
C GLU A 87 5.53 3.74 0.37
N TYR A 88 6.14 3.85 -0.80
CA TYR A 88 5.48 3.73 -2.09
C TYR A 88 6.21 2.74 -2.99
N PHE A 89 5.50 1.76 -3.53
CA PHE A 89 6.08 0.67 -4.31
C PHE A 89 5.28 0.36 -5.58
N VAL A 90 5.71 0.92 -6.71
CA VAL A 90 5.09 0.69 -8.02
C VAL A 90 6.14 0.39 -9.07
N SER A 91 5.71 0.06 -10.29
CA SER A 91 6.63 -0.06 -11.43
C SER A 91 7.39 1.25 -11.63
N TYR A 92 8.72 1.14 -11.65
CA TYR A 92 9.65 2.23 -11.94
C TYR A 92 9.74 2.54 -13.44
N TYR A 93 9.04 1.81 -14.29
CA TYR A 93 8.96 2.15 -15.70
C TYR A 93 7.92 3.24 -15.94
N ASP A 94 8.34 4.33 -16.57
CA ASP A 94 7.45 5.35 -17.13
C ASP A 94 6.87 4.87 -18.46
N TYR A 95 7.69 4.13 -19.22
CA TYR A 95 7.28 3.42 -20.43
C TYR A 95 7.89 2.02 -20.43
N TYR A 96 7.10 1.02 -20.83
CA TYR A 96 7.55 -0.36 -20.92
C TYR A 96 6.86 -1.08 -22.08
N GLN A 97 7.66 -1.53 -23.03
CA GLN A 97 7.27 -2.45 -24.09
C GLN A 97 7.94 -3.81 -23.82
N PRO A 98 7.16 -4.87 -23.59
CA PRO A 98 7.72 -6.20 -23.45
C PRO A 98 8.26 -6.68 -24.81
N GLU A 99 9.29 -7.51 -24.75
CA GLU A 99 9.69 -8.32 -25.90
C GLU A 99 8.54 -9.26 -26.27
N ALA A 100 8.21 -9.31 -27.56
CA ALA A 100 7.14 -10.17 -28.05
C ALA A 100 7.41 -10.59 -29.50
N TYR A 101 6.87 -11.73 -29.87
CA TYR A 101 6.81 -12.17 -31.27
C TYR A 101 5.35 -12.28 -31.68
N VAL A 102 5.00 -11.69 -32.82
CA VAL A 102 3.64 -11.66 -33.39
C VAL A 102 3.59 -12.60 -34.60
N PRO A 103 3.05 -13.84 -34.45
CA PRO A 103 3.15 -14.84 -35.51
C PRO A 103 2.37 -14.50 -36.78
N SER A 104 1.26 -13.77 -36.66
CA SER A 104 0.40 -13.43 -37.80
C SER A 104 1.07 -12.49 -38.81
N SER A 105 2.06 -11.72 -38.37
CA SER A 105 2.81 -10.77 -39.20
C SER A 105 4.30 -11.07 -39.25
N ASP A 106 4.72 -12.23 -38.73
CA ASP A 106 6.14 -12.63 -38.62
C ASP A 106 7.01 -11.48 -38.07
N THR A 107 6.53 -10.82 -37.01
CA THR A 107 7.15 -9.60 -36.49
C THR A 107 7.70 -9.84 -35.10
N PHE A 108 9.00 -9.57 -34.93
CA PHE A 108 9.63 -9.49 -33.62
C PHE A 108 9.59 -8.05 -33.10
N ILE A 109 9.11 -7.89 -31.87
CA ILE A 109 9.02 -6.63 -31.14
C ILE A 109 10.10 -6.67 -30.05
N GLU A 110 11.12 -5.82 -30.20
CA GLU A 110 12.17 -5.68 -29.21
C GLU A 110 11.65 -5.05 -27.91
N LYS A 111 12.30 -5.42 -26.81
CA LYS A 111 12.08 -4.77 -25.53
C LYS A 111 12.57 -3.32 -25.60
N ASP A 112 11.70 -2.40 -25.21
CA ASP A 112 12.06 -1.00 -25.02
C ASP A 112 11.46 -0.49 -23.71
N SER A 113 12.17 0.36 -22.99
CA SER A 113 11.70 0.86 -21.69
C SER A 113 12.40 2.14 -21.27
N SER A 114 11.66 2.99 -20.55
CA SER A 114 12.19 4.16 -19.86
C SER A 114 11.96 4.03 -18.36
N VAL A 115 13.00 4.31 -17.58
CA VAL A 115 13.03 4.18 -16.12
C VAL A 115 12.88 5.54 -15.46
N ASN A 116 12.18 5.55 -14.32
CA ASN A 116 12.04 6.68 -13.44
C ASN A 116 12.89 6.48 -12.18
N ASP A 117 14.00 7.21 -12.09
CA ASP A 117 14.98 7.10 -10.99
C ASP A 117 14.37 7.44 -9.61
N GLU A 118 13.38 8.33 -9.55
CA GLU A 118 12.70 8.68 -8.30
C GLU A 118 11.86 7.50 -7.80
N ILE A 119 11.09 6.87 -8.67
CA ILE A 119 10.31 5.68 -8.30
C ILE A 119 11.23 4.53 -7.90
N ASP A 120 12.35 4.34 -8.59
CA ASP A 120 13.32 3.31 -8.22
C ASP A 120 13.90 3.54 -6.82
N ARG A 121 14.28 4.79 -6.51
CA ARG A 121 14.69 5.19 -5.16
C ARG A 121 13.61 4.90 -4.12
N LEU A 122 12.34 5.15 -4.43
CA LEU A 122 11.22 4.86 -3.53
C LEU A 122 11.03 3.34 -3.30
N ARG A 123 11.28 2.50 -4.31
CA ARG A 123 11.26 1.03 -4.13
C ARG A 123 12.38 0.54 -3.22
N HIS A 124 13.59 1.07 -3.38
CA HIS A 124 14.70 0.79 -2.47
C HIS A 124 14.42 1.27 -1.05
N SER A 125 13.82 2.46 -0.91
CA SER A 125 13.33 2.98 0.37
C SER A 125 12.35 2.02 1.05
N ALA A 126 11.35 1.53 0.31
CA ALA A 126 10.34 0.61 0.83
C ALA A 126 10.92 -0.72 1.33
N THR A 127 11.82 -1.32 0.55
CA THR A 127 12.47 -2.59 0.93
C THR A 127 13.40 -2.41 2.13
N ALA A 128 14.19 -1.34 2.18
CA ALA A 128 15.03 -1.00 3.33
C ALA A 128 14.19 -0.74 4.59
N ALA A 129 13.05 -0.06 4.48
CA ALA A 129 12.15 0.20 5.60
C ALA A 129 11.59 -1.09 6.20
N LEU A 130 11.17 -2.05 5.38
CA LEU A 130 10.67 -3.35 5.85
C LEU A 130 11.73 -4.17 6.61
N LEU A 131 13.01 -4.02 6.25
CA LEU A 131 14.12 -4.70 6.92
C LEU A 131 14.53 -4.01 8.23
N THR A 132 14.29 -2.70 8.36
CA THR A 132 14.81 -1.89 9.47
C THR A 132 13.75 -1.49 10.50
N ARG A 133 12.46 -1.51 10.13
CA ARG A 133 11.34 -0.99 10.94
C ARG A 133 10.10 -1.87 10.87
N ARG A 134 9.45 -2.05 12.01
CA ARG A 134 8.14 -2.75 12.09
C ARG A 134 6.94 -1.83 11.82
N ASP A 135 7.10 -0.53 11.98
CA ASP A 135 6.06 0.46 11.75
C ASP A 135 6.07 0.99 10.31
N THR A 136 6.04 0.05 9.35
CA THR A 136 6.10 0.35 7.91
C THR A 136 4.77 0.01 7.23
N ILE A 137 4.20 0.99 6.52
CA ILE A 137 3.07 0.83 5.59
C ILE A 137 3.60 1.02 4.18
N VAL A 138 3.24 0.14 3.25
CA VAL A 138 3.62 0.25 1.85
C VAL A 138 2.37 0.36 0.99
N GLY A 139 2.18 1.51 0.32
CA GLY A 139 1.20 1.65 -0.76
C GLY A 139 1.78 1.13 -2.05
N ALA A 140 1.18 0.09 -2.64
CA ALA A 140 1.75 -0.62 -3.77
C ALA A 140 0.75 -0.86 -4.92
N SER A 141 1.28 -1.01 -6.14
CA SER A 141 0.53 -1.64 -7.23
C SER A 141 0.80 -3.15 -7.26
N VAL A 142 0.27 -3.83 -8.28
CA VAL A 142 0.63 -5.24 -8.59
C VAL A 142 2.13 -5.45 -8.80
N SER A 143 2.96 -4.40 -8.86
CA SER A 143 4.41 -4.58 -8.86
C SER A 143 4.93 -5.36 -7.63
N CYS A 144 4.19 -5.37 -6.50
CA CYS A 144 4.58 -6.10 -5.28
C CYS A 144 4.54 -7.64 -5.40
N ILE A 145 3.98 -8.18 -6.49
CA ILE A 145 4.00 -9.63 -6.76
C ILE A 145 5.05 -10.03 -7.82
N TYR A 146 5.82 -9.06 -8.33
CA TYR A 146 6.94 -9.31 -9.24
C TYR A 146 8.27 -9.24 -8.47
N GLY A 147 9.30 -9.87 -9.04
CA GLY A 147 10.66 -9.79 -8.53
C GLY A 147 11.20 -8.36 -8.48
N LEU A 148 12.16 -8.15 -7.58
CA LEU A 148 12.97 -6.93 -7.53
C LEU A 148 14.03 -6.95 -8.63
#